data_AF-A0A3D4I022-F1
#
_entry.id   AF-A0A3D4I022-F1
#
_cell.length_a   1.000
_cell.length_b   1.000
_cell.length_c   1.000
_cell.angle_alpha   90.00
_cell.angle_beta   90.00
_cell.angle_gamma   90.00
#
_symmetry.space_group_name_H-M   'P 1'
#
loop_
_entity.id
_entity.type
_entity.pdbx_description
1 polymer ?
#
loop_
_entity_poly.entity_id
_entity_poly.type
_entity_poly.pdbx_seq_one_letter_code
_entity_poly.pdbx_strand_id
1 'polypeptide(L)' 'EDMLRKAATMAVCKINVDSDLRLAMTATVRKYFAEHPDHFDPRQYLGPAREAIKGMVEHKIKCVLGCEGKA' A
#
# COMPACT_ATOMS: atom_id res chain seq x y z
N GLU A 1 6.18 2.89 12.65
CA GLU A 1 7.14 2.69 11.52
C GLU A 1 8.51 3.29 11.80
N ASP A 2 8.66 4.05 12.90
CA ASP A 2 9.84 4.85 13.24
C ASP A 2 11.15 4.05 13.31
N MET A 3 11.09 2.79 13.74
CA MET A 3 12.26 1.90 13.73
C MET A 3 12.76 1.62 12.31
N LEU A 4 11.85 1.39 11.35
CA LEU A 4 12.19 1.19 9.94
C LEU A 4 12.77 2.48 9.35
N ARG A 5 12.19 3.64 9.69
CA ARG A 5 12.72 4.94 9.27
C ARG A 5 14.12 5.18 9.82
N LYS A 6 14.35 4.91 11.11
CA LYS A 6 15.68 5.01 11.72
C LYS A 6 16.68 4.07 11.04
N ALA A 7 16.30 2.82 10.79
CA ALA A 7 17.14 1.86 10.08
C ALA A 7 17.51 2.33 8.66
N ALA A 8 16.57 2.93 7.93
CA ALA A 8 16.79 3.49 6.58
C ALA A 8 17.78 4.66 6.57
N THR A 9 17.97 5.37 7.70
CA THR A 9 19.01 6.41 7.83
C THR A 9 20.40 5.84 8.17
N MET A 10 20.50 4.53 8.38
CA MET A 10 21.75 3.83 8.70
C MET A 10 22.20 3.01 7.46
N ALA A 11 22.68 1.78 7.66
CA ALA A 11 23.18 0.93 6.58
C ALA A 11 22.08 0.16 5.82
N VAL A 12 20.79 0.31 6.17
CA VAL A 12 19.71 -0.45 5.50
C VAL A 12 19.24 0.29 4.25
N CYS A 13 19.67 -0.19 3.08
CA CYS A 13 19.33 0.40 1.78
C CYS A 13 18.09 -0.23 1.10
N LYS A 14 17.52 -1.30 1.66
CA LYS A 14 16.35 -2.00 1.09
C LYS A 14 15.44 -2.54 2.20
N ILE A 15 14.16 -2.20 2.12
CA ILE A 15 13.13 -2.68 3.05
C ILE A 15 12.02 -3.34 2.23
N ASN A 16 11.64 -4.57 2.60
CA ASN A 16 10.56 -5.31 1.94
C ASN A 16 9.22 -4.99 2.62
N VAL A 17 8.18 -4.77 1.82
CA VAL A 17 6.81 -4.53 2.31
C VAL A 17 5.85 -5.40 1.50
N ASP A 18 5.12 -6.29 2.17
CA ASP A 18 4.16 -7.20 1.52
C ASP A 18 2.84 -7.25 2.32
N SER A 19 2.91 -7.56 3.61
CA SER A 19 1.72 -7.69 4.46
C SER A 19 0.79 -6.47 4.41
N ASP A 20 1.33 -5.26 4.45
CA ASP A 20 0.52 -4.04 4.38
C ASP A 20 -0.19 -3.87 3.03
N LEU A 21 0.46 -4.32 1.94
CA LEU A 21 -0.14 -4.27 0.60
C LEU A 21 -1.31 -5.25 0.49
N ARG A 22 -1.13 -6.46 1.05
CA ARG A 22 -2.20 -7.48 1.11
C ARG A 22 -3.38 -7.02 1.96
N LEU A 23 -3.11 -6.36 3.09
CA LEU A 23 -4.14 -5.80 3.96
C LEU A 23 -4.90 -4.67 3.26
N ALA A 24 -4.21 -3.73 2.61
CA ALA A 24 -4.83 -2.63 1.88
C ALA A 24 -5.73 -3.14 0.74
N MET A 25 -5.25 -4.11 -0.04
CA MET A 25 -6.01 -4.76 -1.09
C MET A 25 -7.27 -5.43 -0.52
N THR A 26 -7.09 -6.31 0.47
CA THR A 26 -8.18 -7.12 1.01
C THR A 26 -9.24 -6.26 1.69
N ALA A 27 -8.84 -5.25 2.46
CA ALA A 27 -9.76 -4.32 3.11
C ALA A 27 -10.59 -3.56 2.08
N THR A 28 -9.96 -3.07 1.01
CA THR A 28 -10.65 -2.32 -0.06
C THR A 28 -11.63 -3.22 -0.81
N VAL A 29 -11.24 -4.43 -1.17
CA VAL A 29 -12.12 -5.39 -1.85
C VAL A 29 -13.30 -5.78 -0.97
N ARG A 30 -13.07 -6.06 0.31
CA ARG A 30 -14.16 -6.39 1.26
C ARG A 30 -15.14 -5.24 1.43
N LYS A 31 -14.63 -4.00 1.56
CA LYS A 31 -15.45 -2.80 1.63
C LYS A 31 -16.28 -2.64 0.36
N TYR A 32 -15.67 -2.81 -0.81
CA TYR A 32 -16.34 -2.67 -2.10
C TYR A 32 -17.53 -3.64 -2.23
N PHE A 33 -17.34 -4.91 -1.88
CA PHE A 33 -18.44 -5.90 -1.94
C PHE A 33 -19.52 -5.68 -0.87
N ALA A 34 -19.17 -5.08 0.27
CA ALA A 34 -20.17 -4.70 1.27
C ALA A 34 -21.05 -3.53 0.79
N GLU A 35 -20.49 -2.60 0.01
CA GLU A 35 -21.19 -1.41 -0.52
C GLU A 35 -21.90 -1.69 -1.86
N HIS A 36 -21.40 -2.65 -2.64
CA HIS A 36 -21.88 -2.99 -3.98
C HIS A 36 -22.06 -4.51 -4.16
N PRO A 37 -23.09 -5.12 -3.53
CA PRO A 37 -23.28 -6.57 -3.54
C PRO A 37 -23.64 -7.16 -4.92
N ASP A 38 -24.12 -6.34 -5.84
CA ASP A 38 -24.51 -6.69 -7.22
C ASP A 38 -23.35 -6.58 -8.23
N HIS A 39 -22.23 -5.97 -7.83
CA HIS A 39 -21.06 -5.81 -8.68
C HIS A 39 -20.19 -7.07 -8.69
N PHE A 40 -19.88 -7.56 -9.90
CA PHE A 40 -19.07 -8.77 -10.10
C PHE A 40 -17.90 -8.56 -11.09
N ASP A 41 -17.84 -7.42 -11.79
CA ASP A 41 -16.75 -7.16 -12.73
C ASP A 41 -15.45 -6.93 -11.95
N PRO A 42 -14.36 -7.68 -12.23
CA PRO A 42 -13.09 -7.53 -11.55
C PRO A 42 -12.53 -6.12 -11.57
N ARG A 43 -12.74 -5.35 -12.64
CA ARG A 43 -12.22 -4.00 -12.77
C ARG A 43 -12.88 -3.04 -11.78
N GLN A 44 -14.13 -3.30 -11.42
CA GLN A 44 -14.90 -2.47 -10.50
C GLN A 44 -14.33 -2.51 -9.08
N TYR A 45 -13.94 -3.67 -8.57
CA TYR A 45 -13.38 -3.80 -7.22
C TYR A 45 -11.84 -3.80 -7.18
N LEU A 46 -11.17 -4.26 -8.23
CA LEU A 46 -9.70 -4.25 -8.31
C LEU A 46 -9.14 -2.87 -8.65
N GLY A 47 -9.89 -2.01 -9.36
CA GLY A 47 -9.50 -0.63 -9.63
C GLY A 47 -9.26 0.15 -8.33
N PRO A 48 -10.25 0.25 -7.42
CA PRO A 48 -10.10 0.86 -6.11
C PRO A 48 -9.00 0.20 -5.26
N ALA A 49 -8.89 -1.14 -5.30
CA ALA A 49 -7.87 -1.86 -4.55
C ALA A 49 -6.44 -1.51 -5.03
N ARG A 50 -6.25 -1.31 -6.34
CA ARG A 50 -4.98 -0.87 -6.93
C ARG A 50 -4.62 0.55 -6.48
N GLU A 51 -5.58 1.47 -6.45
CA GLU A 51 -5.36 2.83 -5.95
C GLU A 51 -5.02 2.84 -4.45
N ALA A 52 -5.66 1.98 -3.65
CA ALA A 52 -5.32 1.83 -2.24
C ALA A 52 -3.88 1.29 -2.04
N ILE A 53 -3.45 0.31 -2.84
CA ILE A 53 -2.06 -0.17 -2.83
C ILE A 53 -1.11 0.95 -3.23
N LYS A 54 -1.42 1.72 -4.27
CA LYS A 54 -0.59 2.85 -4.72
C LYS A 54 -0.40 3.89 -3.61
N GLY A 55 -1.49 4.29 -2.93
CA GLY A 55 -1.42 5.21 -1.79
C GLY A 55 -0.59 4.65 -0.63
N MET A 56 -0.72 3.34 -0.34
CA MET A 56 0.11 2.67 0.67
C MET A 56 1.60 2.73 0.30
N VAL A 57 1.96 2.43 -0.94
CA VAL A 57 3.35 2.49 -1.42
C VAL A 57 3.89 3.91 -1.37
N GLU A 58 3.11 4.91 -1.79
CA GLU A 58 3.48 6.33 -1.68
C GLU A 58 3.77 6.73 -0.23
N HIS A 59 2.91 6.33 0.73
CA HIS A 59 3.17 6.54 2.15
C HIS A 59 4.48 5.89 2.60
N LYS A 60 4.75 4.63 2.20
CA LYS A 60 6.01 3.95 2.54
C LYS A 60 7.23 4.68 1.97
N ILE A 61 7.15 5.17 0.74
CA ILE A 61 8.24 5.93 0.09
C ILE A 61 8.57 7.20 0.87
N LYS A 62 7.55 7.98 1.24
CA LYS A 62 7.72 9.28 1.93
C LYS A 62 8.12 9.09 3.40
N CYS A 63 7.32 8.33 4.13
CA CYS A 63 7.37 8.28 5.59
C CYS A 63 8.38 7.24 6.11
N VAL A 64 8.54 6.11 5.40
CA VAL A 64 9.39 4.99 5.86
C VAL A 64 10.76 5.00 5.18
N LEU A 65 10.79 4.94 3.86
CA LEU A 65 12.03 4.80 3.07
C LEU A 65 12.78 6.13 2.94
N GLY A 66 12.07 7.26 2.89
CA GLY A 66 12.70 8.58 2.71
C GLY A 66 13.41 8.74 1.37
N CYS A 67 12.88 8.10 0.32
CA CYS A 67 13.45 8.11 -1.03
C CYS A 67 12.62 8.90 -2.06
N GLU A 68 11.64 9.68 -1.61
CA GLU A 68 10.90 10.60 -2.49
C GLU A 68 11.87 11.55 -3.22
N GLY A 69 11.69 11.69 -4.54
CA GLY A 69 12.49 12.60 -5.38
C GLY A 69 13.92 12.13 -5.69
N LYS A 70 14.28 10.88 -5.41
CA LYS A 70 15.62 10.31 -5.66
C LYS A 70 15.69 9.39 -6.89
N ALA A 71 14.83 9.65 -7.88
CA ALA A 71 14.76 8.90 -9.13
C ALA A 71 15.86 9.31 -10.12
#